data_AF-A0A7J8XNJ2-F1
#
_entry.id   AF-A0A7J8XNJ2-F1
#
_cell.length_a   1.000
_cell.length_b   1.000
_cell.length_c   1.000
_cell.angle_alpha   90.00
_cell.angle_beta   90.00
_cell.angle_gamma   90.00
#
_symmetry.space_group_name_H-M   'P 1'
#
loop_
_entity.id
_entity.type
_entity.pdbx_description
1 polymer ?
#
loop_
_entity_poly.entity_id
_entity_poly.type
_entity_poly.pdbx_seq_one_letter_code
_entity_poly.pdbx_strand_id
1 'polypeptide(L)'
;VFLELLSVYRDWQEEKAQTICKKQEDIEYKIEVADALATSPKFKPLSFHNEDCFTTFSRRRLTEVLSNYEALCNRIAAEGPEPLRSIEPFAVSTSNSTSVSSGK
;
A
#
# COMPACT_ATOMS: atom_id res chain seq x y z
N VAL A 1 -1.60 28.13 -0.24
CA VAL A 1 -2.55 27.18 -0.86
C VAL A 1 -1.97 25.77 -1.07
N PHE A 2 -1.10 25.48 -2.06
CA PHE A 2 -0.64 24.09 -2.26
C PHE A 2 0.20 23.52 -1.10
N LEU A 3 1.16 24.29 -0.58
CA LEU A 3 1.97 23.89 0.57
C LEU A 3 1.14 23.71 1.85
N GLU A 4 0.09 24.50 1.99
CA GLU A 4 -0.84 24.46 3.12
C GLU A 4 -1.73 23.21 3.05
N LEU A 5 -2.23 22.87 1.86
CA LEU A 5 -2.94 21.61 1.62
C LEU A 5 -2.06 20.38 1.90
N LEU A 6 -0.79 20.42 1.48
CA LEU A 6 0.16 19.35 1.78
C LEU A 6 0.44 19.23 3.29
N SER A 7 0.50 20.36 4.01
CA SER A 7 0.65 20.34 5.47
C SER A 7 -0.54 19.67 6.13
N VAL A 8 -1.77 20.13 5.82
CA VAL A 8 -3.01 19.57 6.36
C VAL A 8 -3.15 18.09 6.03
N TYR A 9 -2.74 17.67 4.83
CA TYR A 9 -2.75 16.26 4.45
C TYR A 9 -1.75 15.42 5.28
N ARG A 10 -0.53 15.94 5.53
CA ARG A 10 0.43 15.23 6.38
C ARG A 10 -0.06 15.11 7.81
N ASP A 11 -0.61 16.18 8.37
CA ASP A 11 -1.13 16.18 9.74
C ASP A 11 -2.27 15.15 9.88
N TRP A 12 -3.15 15.09 8.88
CA TRP A 12 -4.21 14.06 8.83
C TRP A 12 -3.65 12.64 8.71
N GLN A 13 -2.64 12.41 7.87
CA GLN A 13 -1.97 11.12 7.74
C GLN A 13 -1.34 10.67 9.07
N GLU A 14 -0.66 11.60 9.76
CA GLU A 14 -0.06 11.33 11.07
C GLU A 14 -1.12 10.99 12.12
N GLU A 15 -2.23 11.73 12.16
CA GLU A 15 -3.35 11.44 13.05
C GLU A 15 -3.96 10.05 12.78
N LYS A 16 -4.10 9.67 11.50
CA LYS A 16 -4.60 8.32 11.15
C LYS A 16 -3.61 7.24 11.57
N ALA A 17 -2.31 7.45 11.34
CA ALA A 17 -1.27 6.51 11.76
C ALA A 17 -1.28 6.31 13.28
N GLN A 18 -1.31 7.40 14.05
CA GLN A 18 -1.40 7.34 15.52
C GLN A 18 -2.65 6.60 16.00
N THR A 19 -3.80 6.83 15.34
CA THR A 19 -5.05 6.12 15.67
C THR A 19 -4.93 4.61 15.45
N ILE A 20 -4.28 4.20 14.36
CA ILE A 20 -4.04 2.77 14.06
C ILE A 20 -3.09 2.17 15.10
N CYS A 21 -1.98 2.84 15.40
CA CYS A 21 -1.01 2.37 16.39
C CYS A 21 -1.66 2.15 17.77
N LYS A 22 -2.45 3.12 18.24
CA LYS A 22 -3.13 3.01 19.54
C LYS A 22 -4.12 1.84 19.60
N LYS A 23 -4.82 1.57 18.49
CA LYS A 23 -5.71 0.39 18.40
C LYS A 23 -4.92 -0.91 18.39
N GLN A 24 -3.76 -0.93 17.75
CA GLN A 24 -2.88 -2.09 17.71
C GLN A 24 -2.36 -2.42 19.13
N GLU A 25 -1.93 -1.41 19.89
CA GLU A 25 -1.49 -1.55 21.28
C GLU A 25 -2.59 -2.12 22.19
N ASP A 26 -3.84 -1.64 22.06
CA ASP A 26 -4.99 -2.18 22.83
C ASP A 26 -5.26 -3.66 22.50
N ILE A 27 -5.18 -4.03 21.21
CA ILE A 27 -5.36 -5.42 20.77
C ILE A 27 -4.24 -6.31 21.33
N GLU A 28 -2.99 -5.84 21.27
CA GLU A 28 -1.83 -6.57 21.79
C GLU A 28 -1.94 -6.80 23.30
N TYR A 29 -2.30 -5.75 24.06
CA TYR A 29 -2.57 -5.88 25.49
C TYR A 29 -3.68 -6.92 25.78
N LYS A 30 -4.77 -6.90 25.00
CA LYS A 30 -5.87 -7.87 25.19
C LYS A 30 -5.46 -9.31 24.83
N ILE A 31 -4.57 -9.49 23.86
CA ILE A 31 -4.00 -10.80 23.52
C ILE A 31 -3.10 -11.28 24.66
N GLU A 32 -2.21 -10.43 25.17
CA GLU A 32 -1.31 -10.76 26.28
C GLU A 32 -2.10 -11.18 27.53
N VAL A 33 -3.16 -10.42 27.88
CA VAL A 33 -4.07 -10.79 28.98
C VAL A 33 -4.77 -12.13 28.71
N ALA A 34 -5.24 -12.35 27.48
CA ALA A 34 -5.90 -13.60 27.12
C ALA A 34 -4.94 -14.81 27.17
N ASP A 35 -3.69 -14.63 26.76
CA ASP A 35 -2.65 -15.67 26.81
C ASP A 35 -2.23 -15.99 28.26
N ALA A 36 -2.06 -14.97 29.10
CA ALA A 36 -1.84 -15.13 30.54
C ALA A 36 -3.00 -15.87 31.23
N LEU A 37 -4.24 -15.64 30.79
CA LEU A 37 -5.41 -16.38 31.27
C LEU A 37 -5.49 -17.80 30.71
N ALA A 38 -5.08 -18.02 29.45
CA ALA A 38 -5.05 -19.33 28.81
C ALA A 38 -3.96 -20.25 29.38
N THR A 39 -2.85 -19.69 29.84
CA THR A 39 -1.78 -20.41 30.55
C THR A 39 -2.13 -20.68 32.03
N SER A 40 -3.23 -20.10 32.55
CA SER A 40 -3.75 -20.50 33.85
C SER A 40 -4.26 -21.95 33.80
N PRO A 41 -3.96 -22.80 34.80
CA PRO A 41 -4.21 -24.25 34.76
C PRO A 41 -5.71 -24.66 34.69
N LYS A 42 -6.64 -23.71 34.59
CA LYS A 42 -8.08 -23.93 34.43
C LYS A 42 -8.56 -23.86 32.97
N PHE A 43 -7.75 -23.35 32.03
CA PHE A 43 -8.08 -23.34 30.61
C PHE A 43 -7.12 -24.27 29.85
N LYS A 44 -7.67 -25.26 29.12
CA LYS A 44 -6.88 -26.10 28.23
C LYS A 44 -6.69 -25.37 26.90
N PRO A 45 -5.46 -25.02 26.49
CA PRO A 45 -5.25 -24.34 25.22
C PRO A 45 -5.35 -25.36 24.08
N LEU A 46 -6.14 -25.02 23.06
CA LEU A 46 -5.99 -25.63 21.75
C LEU A 46 -4.66 -25.10 21.19
N SER A 47 -3.70 -25.99 21.00
CA SER A 47 -2.35 -25.73 20.47
C SER A 47 -2.37 -24.70 19.33
N PHE A 48 -1.86 -23.50 19.58
CA PHE A 48 -1.43 -22.57 18.55
C PHE A 48 0.07 -22.35 18.68
N HIS A 49 0.78 -22.69 17.60
CA HIS A 49 2.19 -22.39 17.42
C HIS A 49 2.36 -20.86 17.50
N ASN A 50 3.01 -20.39 18.56
CA ASN A 50 3.37 -18.99 18.73
C ASN A 50 4.51 -18.65 17.77
N GLU A 51 4.13 -18.10 16.62
CA GLU A 51 5.06 -17.40 15.75
C GLU A 51 4.43 -16.05 15.42
N ASP A 52 5.09 -14.99 15.90
CA ASP A 52 4.66 -13.60 15.88
C ASP A 52 3.78 -13.25 14.67
N CYS A 53 2.52 -12.87 14.91
CA CYS A 53 1.55 -12.57 13.87
C CYS A 53 1.98 -11.37 13.00
N PHE A 54 2.58 -10.34 13.61
CA PHE A 54 3.10 -9.19 12.87
C PHE A 54 4.28 -9.60 11.99
N THR A 55 5.22 -10.37 12.53
CA THR A 55 6.40 -10.86 11.81
C THR A 55 5.98 -11.84 10.71
N THR A 56 5.01 -12.72 10.92
CA THR A 56 4.51 -13.67 9.91
C THR A 56 3.67 -13.00 8.82
N PHE A 57 2.83 -12.03 9.14
CA PHE A 57 2.04 -11.29 8.15
C PHE A 57 2.92 -10.37 7.29
N SER A 58 3.79 -9.57 7.92
CA SER A 58 4.73 -8.72 7.19
C SER A 58 5.75 -9.55 6.42
N ARG A 59 6.25 -10.67 6.97
CA ARG A 59 7.09 -11.65 6.25
C ARG A 59 6.34 -12.25 5.06
N ARG A 60 5.11 -12.75 5.20
CA ARG A 60 4.34 -13.32 4.08
C ARG A 60 4.11 -12.29 2.97
N ARG A 61 3.70 -11.06 3.32
CA ARG A 61 3.49 -9.99 2.32
C ARG A 61 4.79 -9.55 1.66
N LEU A 62 5.87 -9.44 2.41
CA LEU A 62 7.18 -9.05 1.88
C LEU A 62 7.76 -10.16 0.99
N THR A 63 7.59 -11.43 1.36
CA THR A 63 7.93 -12.59 0.52
C THR A 63 7.11 -12.63 -0.77
N GLU A 64 5.81 -12.33 -0.73
CA GLU A 64 4.96 -12.24 -1.91
C GLU A 64 5.41 -11.11 -2.85
N VAL A 65 5.71 -9.93 -2.31
CA VAL A 65 6.24 -8.80 -3.08
C VAL A 65 7.60 -9.12 -3.71
N LEU A 66 8.51 -9.74 -2.96
CA LEU A 66 9.81 -10.17 -3.50
C LEU A 66 9.67 -11.22 -4.59
N SER A 67 8.78 -12.21 -4.42
CA SER A 67 8.51 -13.24 -5.43
C SER A 67 7.90 -12.64 -6.70
N ASN A 68 6.99 -11.68 -6.57
CA ASN A 68 6.43 -10.96 -7.72
C ASN A 68 7.50 -10.14 -8.46
N TYR A 69 8.40 -9.49 -7.73
CA TYR A 69 9.52 -8.76 -8.32
C TYR A 69 10.50 -9.69 -9.05
N GLU A 70 10.83 -10.83 -8.45
CA GLU A 70 11.70 -11.84 -9.06
C GLU A 70 11.06 -12.44 -10.33
N ALA A 71 9.76 -12.76 -10.29
CA ALA A 71 9.02 -13.22 -11.47
C ALA A 71 9.00 -12.17 -12.58
N LEU A 72 8.87 -10.89 -12.24
CA LEU A 72 8.96 -9.78 -13.18
C LEU A 72 10.35 -9.67 -13.80
N CYS A 73 11.41 -9.74 -12.99
CA CYS A 73 12.79 -9.71 -13.47
C CYS A 73 13.09 -10.88 -14.41
N ASN A 74 12.65 -12.09 -14.06
CA ASN A 74 12.82 -13.27 -14.90
C ASN A 74 12.05 -13.15 -16.22
N ARG A 75 10.83 -12.59 -16.20
CA ARG A 75 10.06 -12.32 -17.42
C ARG A 75 10.77 -11.30 -18.31
N ILE A 76 11.25 -10.18 -17.75
CA ILE A 76 11.97 -9.16 -18.51
C ILE A 76 13.26 -9.72 -19.10
N ALA A 77 13.97 -10.59 -18.37
CA ALA A 77 15.17 -11.24 -18.86
C ALA A 77 14.91 -12.24 -20.00
N ALA A 78 13.77 -12.94 -19.98
CA ALA A 78 13.40 -13.93 -20.98
C ALA A 78 12.69 -13.34 -22.21
N GLU A 79 11.75 -12.42 -21.99
CA GLU A 79 10.82 -11.91 -23.00
C GLU A 79 11.12 -10.46 -23.42
N GLY A 80 11.99 -9.76 -22.67
CA GLY A 80 12.27 -8.34 -22.85
C GLY A 80 11.25 -7.44 -22.13
N PRO A 81 11.47 -6.11 -22.12
CA PRO A 81 10.47 -5.17 -21.62
C PRO A 81 9.20 -5.25 -22.48
N GLU A 82 8.04 -5.23 -21.82
CA GLU A 82 6.74 -5.19 -22.51
C GLU A 82 6.76 -4.14 -23.62
N PRO A 83 6.40 -4.51 -24.87
CA PRO A 83 6.27 -3.53 -25.93
C PRO A 83 5.28 -2.48 -25.48
N LEU A 84 5.71 -1.22 -25.43
CA LEU A 84 4.81 -0.09 -25.25
C LEU A 84 3.74 -0.24 -26.33
N ARG A 85 2.53 -0.63 -25.95
CA ARG A 85 1.38 -0.60 -26.86
C ARG A 85 1.37 0.80 -27.42
N SER A 86 1.69 0.90 -28.72
CA SER A 86 1.84 2.15 -29.46
C SER A 86 0.76 3.11 -28.99
N ILE A 87 1.16 4.07 -28.16
CA ILE A 87 0.27 5.16 -27.77
C ILE A 87 0.06 5.89 -29.09
N GLU A 88 -1.10 5.71 -29.71
CA GLU A 88 -1.48 6.49 -30.87
C GLU A 88 -1.43 7.95 -30.40
N PRO A 89 -0.51 8.77 -30.93
CA PRO A 89 -0.41 10.15 -30.50
C PRO A 89 -1.77 10.79 -30.76
N PHE A 90 -2.29 11.50 -29.76
CA PHE A 90 -3.51 12.28 -29.89
C PHE A 90 -3.43 13.07 -31.19
N ALA A 91 -4.22 12.65 -32.19
CA ALA A 91 -4.37 13.41 -33.41
C ALA A 91 -4.89 14.79 -32.98
N VAL A 92 -4.03 15.80 -33.09
CA VAL A 92 -4.44 17.19 -32.94
C VAL A 92 -5.43 17.44 -34.08
N SER A 93 -6.72 17.39 -33.76
CA SER A 93 -7.76 17.93 -34.62
C SER A 93 -7.38 19.39 -34.87
N THR A 94 -6.82 19.64 -36.05
CA THR A 94 -6.57 20.98 -36.53
C THR A 94 -7.94 21.55 -36.85
N SER A 95 -8.60 22.13 -35.84
CA SER A 95 -9.73 23.01 -36.05
C SER A 95 -9.18 24.26 -36.74
N ASN A 96 -9.10 24.18 -38.06
CA ASN A 96 -9.09 25.34 -38.94
C ASN A 96 -10.36 26.13 -38.70
N SER A 97 -10.31 27.07 -37.76
CA SER A 97 -11.24 28.18 -37.65
C SER A 97 -10.44 29.45 -37.48
N THR A 98 -10.13 30.00 -38.65
CA THR A 98 -9.50 31.28 -38.98
C THR A 98 -9.84 32.38 -37.97
N SER A 99 -8.83 32.88 -37.26
CA SER A 99 -8.86 34.21 -36.66
C SER A 99 -8.29 35.22 -37.65
N VAL A 100 -9.11 36.15 -38.16
CA VAL A 100 -8.63 37.51 -38.48
C VAL A 100 -9.72 38.52 -38.14
N SER A 101 -9.57 39.13 -36.97
CA SER A 101 -10.03 40.50 -36.70
C SER A 101 -8.89 41.45 -37.08
N SER A 102 -9.17 42.47 -37.90
CA SER A 102 -8.65 43.85 -37.73
C SER A 102 -9.02 44.77 -38.89
N GLY A 103 -9.80 45.81 -38.58
CA GLY A 103 -9.53 47.21 -38.91
C GLY A 103 -9.49 47.67 -40.37
N LYS A 104 -10.55 48.33 -40.82
CA LYS A 104 -10.55 49.79 -41.09
C LYS A 104 -11.97 50.31 -41.29
#